data_AF-A0A535GC47-F1
#
_entry.id   AF-A0A535GC47-F1
#
_cell.length_a   1.000
_cell.length_b   1.000
_cell.length_c   1.000
_cell.angle_alpha   90.00
_cell.angle_beta   90.00
_cell.angle_gamma   90.00
#
_symmetry.space_group_name_H-M   'P 1'
#
loop_
_entity.id
_entity.type
_entity.pdbx_description
1 polymer ?
#
loop_
_entity_poly.entity_id
_entity_poly.type
_entity_poly.pdbx_seq_one_letter_code
_entity_poly.pdbx_strand_id
1 'polypeptide(L)'
;MLNSCEADYAATQQWFGGLTPPNLPFYVYADPNAGGAYHLTCAGTDVHVLSDGTLAPGFLTAEIVEVFEAAINNGWDCGFTNGESLSRVLAFDRHPEIAGDFNQTEQDWWASGHPDHVNDNSAGDTDQQAAGCGDLFLYYLHSQLTFAWPAICSAGGQTLGACYQSLAGYDSQQGFNDFIAALTTIDQGGTLALPPSGNPFPVKT
;
A
#
# COMPACT_ATOMS: atom_id res chain seq x y z
N MET A 1 14.36 15.68 -7.65
CA MET A 1 14.92 14.37 -7.27
C MET A 1 15.55 14.45 -5.88
N LEU A 2 16.79 14.91 -5.66
CA LEU A 2 17.39 14.86 -4.30
C LEU A 2 16.57 15.57 -3.19
N ASN A 3 16.03 16.76 -3.44
CA ASN A 3 15.19 17.46 -2.46
C ASN A 3 13.80 16.82 -2.26
N SER A 4 13.28 16.06 -3.24
CA SER A 4 12.04 15.30 -3.05
C SER A 4 12.32 14.06 -2.20
N CYS A 5 13.40 13.32 -2.49
CA CYS A 5 13.78 12.11 -1.75
C CYS A 5 13.91 12.32 -0.23
N GLU A 6 14.54 13.41 0.22
CA GLU A 6 14.65 13.69 1.67
C GLU A 6 13.30 14.03 2.31
N ALA A 7 12.41 14.72 1.58
CA ALA A 7 11.06 15.02 2.04
C ALA A 7 10.19 13.76 2.08
N ASP A 8 10.36 12.86 1.12
CA ASP A 8 9.63 11.59 1.03
C ASP A 8 10.10 10.65 2.14
N TYR A 9 11.41 10.52 2.37
CA TYR A 9 11.96 9.82 3.54
C TYR A 9 11.42 10.38 4.86
N ALA A 10 11.40 11.71 5.02
CA ALA A 10 10.85 12.35 6.22
C ALA A 10 9.35 12.08 6.41
N ALA A 11 8.58 12.01 5.33
CA ALA A 11 7.17 11.62 5.37
C ALA A 11 7.03 10.16 5.82
N THR A 12 7.83 9.24 5.26
CA THR A 12 7.86 7.85 5.68
C THR A 12 8.23 7.71 7.16
N GLN A 13 9.24 8.45 7.63
CA GLN A 13 9.54 8.49 9.07
C GLN A 13 8.32 8.90 9.90
N GLN A 14 7.55 9.89 9.47
CA GLN A 14 6.36 10.33 10.21
C GLN A 14 5.23 9.28 10.21
N TRP A 15 4.98 8.59 9.09
CA TRP A 15 4.03 7.48 9.05
C TRP A 15 4.42 6.37 10.02
N PHE A 16 5.71 6.06 10.15
CA PHE A 16 6.20 5.04 11.07
C PHE A 16 6.62 5.58 12.45
N GLY A 17 6.00 6.69 12.91
CA GLY A 17 6.15 7.16 14.28
C GLY A 17 7.55 7.72 14.64
N GLY A 18 8.29 8.23 13.66
CA GLY A 18 9.64 8.75 13.79
C GLY A 18 10.73 7.67 13.77
N LEU A 19 10.41 6.46 13.30
CA LEU A 19 11.36 5.36 13.16
C LEU A 19 12.54 5.74 12.25
N THR A 20 13.69 5.13 12.51
CA THR A 20 14.85 5.17 11.62
C THR A 20 15.25 3.72 11.32
N PRO A 21 15.24 3.27 10.05
CA PRO A 21 15.68 1.93 9.70
C PRO A 21 17.15 1.68 10.07
N PRO A 22 17.53 0.44 10.39
CA PRO A 22 18.87 0.14 10.89
C PRO A 22 19.99 0.19 9.82
N ASN A 23 19.66 -0.01 8.54
CA ASN A 23 20.65 -0.28 7.48
C ASN A 23 20.97 0.92 6.57
N LEU A 24 21.12 2.12 7.15
CA LEU A 24 21.41 3.34 6.38
C LEU A 24 22.88 3.45 5.93
N PRO A 25 23.17 4.20 4.84
CA PRO A 25 22.24 4.99 4.02
C PRO A 25 21.47 4.14 2.99
N PHE A 26 20.42 4.71 2.39
CA PHE A 26 19.86 4.19 1.15
C PHE A 26 20.82 4.43 -0.01
N TYR A 27 21.11 3.38 -0.77
CA TYR A 27 21.84 3.43 -2.02
C TYR A 27 20.83 3.28 -3.16
N VAL A 28 20.60 4.38 -3.89
CA VAL A 28 19.61 4.42 -4.98
C VAL A 28 20.31 4.34 -6.33
N TYR A 29 19.92 3.34 -7.13
CA TYR A 29 20.45 3.08 -8.45
C TYR A 29 19.38 3.35 -9.51
N ALA A 30 19.72 4.15 -10.52
CA ALA A 30 18.88 4.27 -11.71
C ALA A 30 19.07 3.01 -12.58
N ASP A 31 18.02 2.20 -12.70
CA ASP A 31 17.99 0.96 -13.46
C ASP A 31 16.88 1.02 -14.52
N PRO A 32 17.22 1.23 -15.81
CA PRO A 32 16.24 1.27 -16.89
C PRO A 32 15.40 -0.01 -17.04
N ASN A 33 15.80 -1.13 -16.42
CA ASN A 33 15.12 -2.42 -16.51
C ASN A 33 14.35 -2.81 -15.23
N ALA A 34 14.24 -1.90 -14.24
CA ALA A 34 13.57 -2.21 -12.98
C ALA A 34 12.07 -2.51 -13.13
N GLY A 35 11.41 -1.99 -14.16
CA GLY A 35 9.95 -2.12 -14.34
C GLY A 35 9.10 -1.35 -13.32
N GLY A 36 9.75 -0.65 -12.39
CA GLY A 36 9.17 -0.02 -11.20
C GLY A 36 10.30 0.41 -10.27
N ALA A 37 10.35 -0.20 -9.10
CA ALA A 37 11.57 -0.31 -8.30
C ALA A 37 11.68 -1.71 -7.70
N TYR A 38 12.82 -2.01 -7.08
CA TYR A 38 13.01 -3.21 -6.27
C TYR A 38 14.21 -3.07 -5.31
N HIS A 39 14.18 -3.85 -4.23
CA HIS A 39 15.33 -4.20 -3.39
C HIS A 39 15.39 -5.72 -3.12
N LEU A 40 16.58 -6.26 -2.82
CA LEU A 40 16.78 -7.72 -2.74
C LEU A 40 16.15 -8.41 -1.52
N THR A 41 15.90 -7.67 -0.44
CA THR A 41 15.29 -8.18 0.79
C THR A 41 14.49 -7.06 1.43
N CYS A 42 13.45 -7.35 2.23
CA CYS A 42 12.65 -6.30 2.87
C CYS A 42 13.47 -5.32 3.73
N ALA A 43 14.62 -5.72 4.28
CA ALA A 43 15.49 -4.82 5.05
C ALA A 43 16.63 -4.18 4.22
N GLY A 44 16.62 -4.42 2.91
CA GLY A 44 17.64 -4.00 1.96
C GLY A 44 17.50 -2.53 1.61
N THR A 45 18.60 -1.79 1.69
CA THR A 45 18.63 -0.35 1.40
C THR A 45 19.31 -0.04 0.06
N ASP A 46 19.65 -1.08 -0.70
CA ASP A 46 20.00 -1.06 -2.12
C ASP A 46 18.74 -1.05 -2.98
N VAL A 47 18.29 0.15 -3.37
CA VAL A 47 17.05 0.33 -4.15
C VAL A 47 17.40 0.60 -5.61
N HIS A 48 16.89 -0.24 -6.50
CA HIS A 48 16.97 -0.07 -7.94
C HIS A 48 15.65 0.51 -8.43
N VAL A 49 15.67 1.66 -9.10
CA VAL A 49 14.47 2.36 -9.56
C VAL A 49 14.56 2.70 -11.04
N LEU A 50 13.42 2.61 -11.72
CA LEU A 50 13.30 2.96 -13.13
C LEU A 50 13.79 4.38 -13.42
N SER A 51 14.30 4.62 -14.64
CA SER A 51 14.95 5.89 -15.02
C SER A 51 13.98 6.95 -15.57
N ASP A 52 12.84 7.15 -14.91
CA ASP A 52 11.83 8.17 -15.27
C ASP A 52 11.77 9.26 -14.18
N GLY A 53 12.00 10.52 -14.57
CA GLY A 53 12.06 11.63 -13.61
C GLY A 53 10.72 11.96 -12.93
N THR A 54 9.61 11.48 -13.46
CA THR A 54 8.24 11.69 -12.96
C THR A 54 7.80 10.53 -12.06
N LEU A 55 7.99 9.29 -12.50
CA LEU A 55 7.49 8.12 -11.79
C LEU A 55 8.46 7.60 -10.73
N ALA A 56 9.78 7.75 -10.95
CA ALA A 56 10.79 7.21 -10.03
C ALA A 56 10.64 7.65 -8.56
N PRO A 57 10.27 8.90 -8.23
CA PRO A 57 10.05 9.30 -6.84
C PRO A 57 8.95 8.48 -6.13
N GLY A 58 7.85 8.18 -6.82
CA GLY A 58 6.76 7.36 -6.29
C GLY A 58 7.21 5.92 -6.02
N PHE A 59 7.81 5.28 -7.03
CA PHE A 59 8.34 3.92 -6.88
C PHE A 59 9.43 3.83 -5.81
N LEU A 60 10.33 4.81 -5.73
CA LEU A 60 11.33 4.87 -4.66
C LEU A 60 10.67 5.01 -3.27
N THR A 61 9.58 5.78 -3.16
CA THR A 61 8.86 5.92 -1.89
C THR A 61 8.25 4.59 -1.44
N ALA A 62 7.70 3.80 -2.36
CA ALA A 62 7.17 2.46 -2.05
C ALA A 62 8.26 1.56 -1.44
N GLU A 63 9.41 1.41 -2.10
CA GLU A 63 10.53 0.60 -1.58
C GLU A 63 11.05 1.10 -0.23
N ILE A 64 11.09 2.42 -0.02
CA ILE A 64 11.48 2.97 1.28
C ILE A 64 10.46 2.57 2.35
N VAL A 65 9.15 2.59 2.05
CA VAL A 65 8.11 2.14 2.99
C VAL A 65 8.32 0.68 3.40
N GLU A 66 8.64 -0.22 2.47
CA GLU A 66 8.91 -1.63 2.75
C GLU A 66 10.09 -1.84 3.71
N VAL A 67 11.14 -1.03 3.59
CA VAL A 67 12.25 -1.03 4.54
C VAL A 67 11.81 -0.59 5.94
N PHE A 68 10.86 0.34 6.03
CA PHE A 68 10.27 0.74 7.31
C PHE A 68 9.34 -0.32 7.89
N GLU A 69 8.60 -1.05 7.06
CA GLU A 69 7.80 -2.20 7.46
C GLU A 69 8.68 -3.28 8.11
N ALA A 70 9.80 -3.62 7.47
CA ALA A 70 10.78 -4.54 8.04
C ALA A 70 11.39 -4.00 9.35
N ALA A 71 11.63 -2.70 9.44
CA ALA A 71 12.23 -2.08 10.62
C ALA A 71 11.27 -2.00 11.82
N ILE A 72 9.97 -1.73 11.59
CA ILE A 72 8.96 -1.68 12.66
C ILE A 72 8.59 -3.08 13.15
N ASN A 73 8.69 -4.10 12.27
CA ASN A 73 8.57 -5.52 12.59
C ASN A 73 7.31 -5.86 13.43
N ASN A 74 6.15 -5.30 13.04
CA ASN A 74 4.86 -5.48 13.71
C ASN A 74 3.85 -6.29 12.88
N GLY A 75 4.29 -6.93 11.78
CA GLY A 75 3.48 -7.83 10.97
C GLY A 75 3.34 -7.43 9.50
N TRP A 76 3.69 -6.20 9.14
CA TRP A 76 3.91 -5.83 7.73
C TRP A 76 5.04 -6.67 7.14
N ASP A 77 4.84 -7.17 5.92
CA ASP A 77 5.80 -8.02 5.23
C ASP A 77 5.80 -7.67 3.74
N CYS A 78 6.89 -7.07 3.27
CA CYS A 78 7.03 -6.61 1.89
C CYS A 78 6.89 -7.74 0.87
N GLY A 79 7.18 -8.99 1.26
CA GLY A 79 7.08 -10.14 0.37
C GLY A 79 5.64 -10.65 0.19
N PHE A 80 4.66 -10.04 0.85
CA PHE A 80 3.26 -10.45 0.84
C PHE A 80 2.33 -9.25 0.60
N THR A 81 1.07 -9.57 0.30
CA THR A 81 0.03 -8.60 -0.05
C THR A 81 -0.10 -7.44 0.94
N ASN A 82 0.00 -7.68 2.26
CA ASN A 82 -0.18 -6.62 3.24
C ASN A 82 0.91 -5.53 3.14
N GLY A 83 2.19 -5.91 2.98
CA GLY A 83 3.28 -4.96 2.83
C GLY A 83 3.28 -4.27 1.48
N GLU A 84 3.18 -5.04 0.39
CA GLU A 84 3.08 -4.51 -0.98
C GLU A 84 1.95 -3.46 -1.10
N SER A 85 0.77 -3.75 -0.55
CA SER A 85 -0.33 -2.79 -0.58
C SER A 85 -0.09 -1.54 0.26
N LEU A 86 0.57 -1.67 1.42
CA LEU A 86 0.89 -0.52 2.26
C LEU A 86 1.93 0.38 1.58
N SER A 87 2.97 -0.20 0.99
CA SER A 87 4.00 0.51 0.23
C SER A 87 3.41 1.29 -0.94
N ARG A 88 2.52 0.65 -1.71
CA ARG A 88 1.75 1.26 -2.79
C ARG A 88 0.91 2.44 -2.32
N VAL A 89 -0.02 2.27 -1.38
CA VAL A 89 -0.95 3.35 -1.02
C VAL A 89 -0.27 4.54 -0.34
N LEU A 90 0.81 4.32 0.42
CA LEU A 90 1.61 5.41 0.98
C LEU A 90 2.40 6.15 -0.10
N ALA A 91 2.94 5.43 -1.10
CA ALA A 91 3.52 6.06 -2.27
C ALA A 91 2.47 6.86 -3.06
N PHE A 92 1.24 6.37 -3.21
CA PHE A 92 0.14 7.06 -3.90
C PHE A 92 -0.31 8.33 -3.17
N ASP A 93 -0.39 8.31 -1.83
CA ASP A 93 -0.68 9.48 -1.00
C ASP A 93 0.32 10.61 -1.25
N ARG A 94 1.60 10.25 -1.43
CA ARG A 94 2.70 11.19 -1.64
C ARG A 94 2.89 11.61 -3.10
N HIS A 95 2.69 10.66 -4.01
CA HIS A 95 2.92 10.73 -5.45
C HIS A 95 1.67 10.27 -6.21
N PRO A 96 0.59 11.08 -6.22
CA PRO A 96 -0.67 10.69 -6.85
C PRO A 96 -0.55 10.44 -8.35
N GLU A 97 0.52 10.91 -9.00
CA GLU A 97 0.83 10.66 -10.40
C GLU A 97 1.04 9.19 -10.75
N ILE A 98 1.43 8.33 -9.80
CA ILE A 98 1.63 6.89 -10.06
C ILE A 98 0.38 6.04 -9.75
N ALA A 99 -0.59 6.56 -8.98
CA ALA A 99 -1.74 5.78 -8.51
C ALA A 99 -2.62 5.23 -9.65
N GLY A 100 -2.80 6.02 -10.72
CA GLY A 100 -3.64 5.65 -11.85
C GLY A 100 -3.14 4.43 -12.64
N ASP A 101 -1.84 4.13 -12.57
CA ASP A 101 -1.26 2.95 -13.24
C ASP A 101 -1.68 1.64 -12.56
N PHE A 102 -2.11 1.73 -11.30
CA PHE A 102 -2.49 0.58 -10.50
C PHE A 102 -3.96 0.25 -10.59
N ASN A 103 -4.84 1.21 -10.90
CA ASN A 103 -6.31 1.06 -10.99
C ASN A 103 -6.79 -0.25 -11.66
N GLN A 104 -6.05 -0.75 -12.66
CA GLN A 104 -6.41 -2.00 -13.33
C GLN A 104 -6.35 -3.22 -12.38
N THR A 105 -5.41 -3.23 -11.44
CA THR A 105 -5.25 -4.31 -10.45
C THR A 105 -6.44 -4.40 -9.49
N GLU A 106 -6.97 -3.25 -9.03
CA GLU A 106 -8.18 -3.17 -8.22
C GLU A 106 -9.42 -3.62 -9.02
N GLN A 107 -9.50 -3.24 -10.29
CA GLN A 107 -10.59 -3.67 -11.18
C GLN A 107 -10.54 -5.18 -11.44
N ASP A 108 -9.36 -5.73 -11.66
CA ASP A 108 -9.17 -7.16 -11.92
C ASP A 108 -9.53 -8.00 -10.69
N TRP A 109 -9.18 -7.56 -9.48
CA TRP A 109 -9.62 -8.18 -8.24
C TRP A 109 -11.14 -8.12 -8.07
N TRP A 110 -11.77 -6.97 -8.34
CA TRP A 110 -13.22 -6.85 -8.26
C TRP A 110 -13.92 -7.80 -9.25
N ALA A 111 -13.44 -7.82 -10.50
CA ALA A 111 -13.96 -8.66 -11.57
C ALA A 111 -13.74 -10.17 -11.34
N SER A 112 -12.75 -10.56 -10.54
CA SER A 112 -12.49 -11.97 -10.19
C SER A 112 -13.43 -12.52 -9.10
N GLY A 113 -14.42 -11.73 -8.68
CA GLY A 113 -15.35 -12.09 -7.61
C GLY A 113 -14.81 -11.74 -6.22
N HIS A 114 -13.90 -10.76 -6.16
CA HIS A 114 -13.39 -10.12 -4.94
C HIS A 114 -13.04 -11.13 -3.82
N PRO A 115 -12.11 -12.07 -4.06
CA PRO A 115 -11.61 -12.98 -3.03
C PRO A 115 -11.04 -12.22 -1.83
N ASP A 116 -11.19 -12.80 -0.63
CA ASP A 116 -10.80 -12.17 0.65
C ASP A 116 -9.28 -12.25 0.89
N HIS A 117 -8.53 -11.34 0.26
CA HIS A 117 -7.10 -11.13 0.53
C HIS A 117 -6.84 -10.22 1.75
N VAL A 118 -7.90 -9.72 2.39
CA VAL A 118 -7.79 -8.92 3.62
C VAL A 118 -7.51 -9.83 4.81
N ASN A 119 -8.21 -10.96 4.88
CA ASN A 119 -8.04 -11.96 5.93
C ASN A 119 -7.06 -13.08 5.55
N ASP A 120 -6.68 -13.19 4.28
CA ASP A 120 -5.69 -14.14 3.77
C ASP A 120 -4.48 -13.42 3.16
N ASN A 121 -3.35 -13.45 3.87
CA ASN A 121 -2.08 -12.86 3.42
C ASN A 121 -1.11 -13.91 2.83
N SER A 122 -1.62 -15.01 2.25
CA SER A 122 -0.78 -16.07 1.68
C SER A 122 -0.26 -15.76 0.27
N ALA A 123 -0.82 -14.76 -0.41
CA ALA A 123 -0.37 -14.30 -1.71
C ALA A 123 0.89 -13.45 -1.59
N GLY A 124 1.85 -13.68 -2.49
CA GLY A 124 3.09 -12.90 -2.53
C GLY A 124 2.90 -11.50 -3.11
N ASP A 125 3.90 -10.66 -2.92
CA ASP A 125 4.08 -9.33 -3.51
C ASP A 125 3.79 -9.25 -5.03
N THR A 126 4.11 -10.30 -5.78
CA THR A 126 3.86 -10.35 -7.23
C THR A 126 2.40 -10.58 -7.62
N ASP A 127 1.52 -10.94 -6.68
CA ASP A 127 0.09 -11.13 -6.95
C ASP A 127 -0.65 -9.80 -6.99
N GLN A 128 -0.76 -9.25 -8.20
CA GLN A 128 -1.36 -7.95 -8.44
C GLN A 128 -2.84 -7.87 -8.03
N GLN A 129 -3.61 -8.97 -8.11
CA GLN A 129 -5.02 -8.94 -7.69
C GLN A 129 -5.13 -8.89 -6.16
N ALA A 130 -4.28 -9.64 -5.47
CA ALA A 130 -4.21 -9.57 -4.02
C ALA A 130 -3.80 -8.16 -3.57
N ALA A 131 -2.78 -7.56 -4.19
CA ALA A 131 -2.38 -6.18 -3.93
C ALA A 131 -3.51 -5.18 -4.20
N GLY A 132 -4.24 -5.30 -5.32
CA GLY A 132 -5.40 -4.45 -5.60
C GLY A 132 -6.51 -4.53 -4.54
N CYS A 133 -6.74 -5.71 -3.96
CA CYS A 133 -7.63 -5.85 -2.80
C CYS A 133 -7.13 -5.06 -1.59
N GLY A 134 -5.83 -5.21 -1.28
CA GLY A 134 -5.22 -4.57 -0.14
C GLY A 134 -5.18 -3.05 -0.26
N ASP A 135 -4.92 -2.52 -1.46
CA ASP A 135 -4.91 -1.08 -1.73
C ASP A 135 -6.29 -0.46 -1.41
N LEU A 136 -7.35 -1.04 -1.96
CA LEU A 136 -8.72 -0.61 -1.69
C LEU A 136 -9.09 -0.74 -0.22
N PHE A 137 -8.66 -1.82 0.46
CA PHE A 137 -8.97 -2.00 1.88
C PHE A 137 -8.23 -0.97 2.75
N LEU A 138 -6.97 -0.65 2.45
CA LEU A 138 -6.23 0.39 3.15
C LEU A 138 -6.84 1.78 2.92
N TYR A 139 -7.31 2.07 1.71
CA TYR A 139 -8.11 3.27 1.44
C TYR A 139 -9.43 3.29 2.22
N TYR A 140 -10.08 2.14 2.39
CA TYR A 140 -11.26 2.02 3.25
C TYR A 140 -10.91 2.35 4.71
N LEU A 141 -9.82 1.80 5.27
CA LEU A 141 -9.37 2.17 6.61
C LEU A 141 -9.07 3.67 6.73
N HIS A 142 -8.33 4.20 5.76
CA HIS A 142 -7.83 5.57 5.81
C HIS A 142 -8.94 6.61 5.57
N SER A 143 -9.71 6.46 4.50
CA SER A 143 -10.60 7.49 3.99
C SER A 143 -12.08 7.24 4.32
N GLN A 144 -12.52 5.98 4.36
CA GLN A 144 -13.90 5.66 4.77
C GLN A 144 -14.04 5.63 6.30
N LEU A 145 -13.08 4.99 7.00
CA LEU A 145 -13.09 4.88 8.46
C LEU A 145 -12.26 5.95 9.17
N THR A 146 -11.57 6.82 8.42
CA THR A 146 -10.87 8.01 8.93
C THR A 146 -9.64 7.72 9.82
N PHE A 147 -9.05 6.51 9.75
CA PHE A 147 -7.81 6.22 10.45
C PHE A 147 -6.63 6.92 9.76
N ALA A 148 -5.80 7.64 10.51
CA ALA A 148 -4.61 8.29 9.96
C ALA A 148 -3.54 7.24 9.63
N TRP A 149 -2.73 7.47 8.58
CA TRP A 149 -1.63 6.58 8.19
C TRP A 149 -0.70 6.18 9.35
N PRO A 150 -0.30 7.07 10.28
CA PRO A 150 0.50 6.65 11.42
C PRO A 150 -0.18 5.64 12.35
N ALA A 151 -1.50 5.73 12.50
CA ALA A 151 -2.25 4.74 13.28
C ALA A 151 -2.27 3.39 12.55
N ILE A 152 -2.48 3.39 11.24
CA ILE A 152 -2.48 2.17 10.39
C ILE A 152 -1.10 1.50 10.43
N CYS A 153 -0.03 2.23 10.16
CA CYS A 153 1.34 1.72 10.18
C CYS A 153 1.70 1.14 11.55
N SER A 154 1.35 1.84 12.63
CA SER A 154 1.61 1.39 14.00
C SER A 154 0.78 0.18 14.42
N ALA A 155 -0.46 0.05 13.96
CA ALA A 155 -1.32 -1.09 14.28
C ALA A 155 -0.74 -2.37 13.68
N GLY A 156 -0.43 -2.34 12.38
CA GLY A 156 0.15 -3.49 11.67
C GLY A 156 -0.66 -4.78 11.81
N GLY A 157 -0.05 -5.90 11.45
CA GLY A 157 -0.65 -7.22 11.60
C GLY A 157 -0.25 -8.16 10.47
N GLN A 158 -0.29 -9.47 10.76
CA GLN A 158 0.04 -10.51 9.78
C GLN A 158 -0.94 -10.57 8.58
N THR A 159 -2.09 -9.91 8.71
CA THR A 159 -3.08 -9.69 7.66
C THR A 159 -3.66 -8.28 7.80
N LEU A 160 -4.24 -7.74 6.73
CA LEU A 160 -4.93 -6.45 6.78
C LEU A 160 -6.16 -6.51 7.71
N GLY A 161 -6.82 -7.66 7.79
CA GLY A 161 -7.91 -7.92 8.74
C GLY A 161 -7.48 -7.82 10.20
N ALA A 162 -6.26 -8.30 10.53
CA ALA A 162 -5.69 -8.14 11.88
C ALA A 162 -5.39 -6.67 12.20
N CYS A 163 -4.90 -5.90 11.23
CA CYS A 163 -4.72 -4.45 11.36
C CYS A 163 -6.05 -3.74 11.63
N TYR A 164 -7.09 -4.06 10.86
CA TYR A 164 -8.45 -3.57 11.11
C TYR A 164 -8.96 -3.91 12.50
N GLN A 165 -8.81 -5.17 12.95
CA GLN A 165 -9.21 -5.62 14.28
C GLN A 165 -8.54 -4.78 15.37
N SER A 166 -7.24 -4.49 15.24
CA SER A 166 -6.50 -3.65 16.18
C SER A 166 -6.98 -2.19 16.19
N LEU A 167 -7.32 -1.64 15.03
CA LEU A 167 -7.76 -0.24 14.90
C LEU A 167 -9.21 -0.02 15.34
N ALA A 168 -10.11 -0.88 14.87
CA ALA A 168 -11.55 -0.69 14.98
C ALA A 168 -12.16 -1.46 16.16
N GLY A 169 -11.49 -2.51 16.66
CA GLY A 169 -11.99 -3.35 17.74
C GLY A 169 -13.14 -4.29 17.32
N TYR A 170 -13.38 -4.45 16.03
CA TYR A 170 -14.40 -5.33 15.45
C TYR A 170 -13.78 -6.53 14.75
N ASP A 171 -14.57 -7.58 14.53
CA ASP A 171 -14.15 -8.79 13.84
C ASP A 171 -13.66 -8.50 12.41
N SER A 172 -12.60 -9.18 11.97
CA SER A 172 -11.97 -8.89 10.67
C SER A 172 -12.82 -9.34 9.49
N GLN A 173 -13.62 -10.40 9.64
CA GLN A 173 -14.56 -10.81 8.61
C GLN A 173 -15.69 -9.78 8.47
N GLN A 174 -16.14 -9.20 9.60
CA GLN A 174 -17.08 -8.08 9.56
C GLN A 174 -16.49 -6.88 8.82
N GLY A 175 -15.22 -6.52 9.10
CA GLY A 175 -14.52 -5.46 8.38
C GLY A 175 -14.46 -5.67 6.88
N PHE A 176 -14.14 -6.89 6.43
CA PHE A 176 -14.16 -7.24 5.01
C PHE A 176 -15.57 -7.15 4.39
N ASN A 177 -16.59 -7.65 5.09
CA ASN A 177 -17.98 -7.58 4.62
C ASN A 177 -18.46 -6.13 4.45
N ASP A 178 -18.15 -5.26 5.41
CA ASP A 178 -18.53 -3.83 5.36
C ASP A 178 -17.78 -3.09 4.24
N PHE A 179 -16.52 -3.44 4.01
CA PHE A 179 -15.73 -2.96 2.88
C PHE A 179 -16.34 -3.34 1.53
N ILE A 180 -16.70 -4.62 1.33
CA ILE A 180 -17.37 -5.08 0.10
C ILE A 180 -18.73 -4.40 -0.10
N ALA A 181 -19.49 -4.21 0.98
CA ALA A 181 -20.76 -3.50 0.92
C ALA A 181 -20.57 -2.05 0.45
N ALA A 182 -19.52 -1.38 0.92
CA ALA A 182 -19.17 -0.02 0.48
C ALA A 182 -18.81 0.03 -1.02
N LEU A 183 -17.93 -0.86 -1.50
CA LEU A 183 -17.56 -0.91 -2.92
C LEU A 183 -18.74 -1.25 -3.84
N THR A 184 -19.67 -2.08 -3.39
CA THR A 184 -20.88 -2.41 -4.15
C THR A 184 -21.70 -1.16 -4.51
N THR A 185 -21.65 -0.10 -3.70
CA THR A 185 -22.40 1.15 -3.95
C THR A 185 -21.87 1.97 -5.14
N ILE A 186 -20.65 1.67 -5.60
CA ILE A 186 -20.01 2.32 -6.73
C ILE A 186 -19.75 1.35 -7.91
N ASP A 187 -20.23 0.12 -7.81
CA ASP A 187 -20.19 -0.84 -8.92
C ASP A 187 -21.12 -0.39 -10.06
N GLN A 188 -20.61 -0.45 -11.29
CA GLN A 188 -21.30 -0.10 -12.51
C GLN A 188 -21.42 -1.30 -13.44
N GLY A 189 -21.87 -2.44 -12.90
CA GLY A 189 -22.08 -3.66 -13.67
C GLY A 189 -20.82 -4.52 -13.78
N GLY A 190 -20.08 -4.67 -12.68
CA GLY A 190 -18.83 -5.42 -12.60
C GLY A 190 -17.57 -4.57 -12.78
N THR A 191 -17.70 -3.24 -12.74
CA THR A 191 -16.58 -2.29 -12.81
C THR A 191 -16.76 -1.24 -11.73
N LEU A 192 -15.75 -1.02 -10.90
CA LEU A 192 -15.78 0.01 -9.86
C LEU A 192 -15.60 1.40 -10.48
N ALA A 193 -16.35 2.39 -10.00
CA ALA A 193 -16.13 3.78 -10.38
C ALA A 193 -14.92 4.40 -9.65
N LEU A 194 -13.70 4.01 -10.04
CA LEU A 194 -12.46 4.49 -9.42
C LEU A 194 -12.00 5.84 -10.00
N PRO A 195 -11.59 6.81 -9.17
CA PRO A 195 -10.94 8.03 -9.65
C PRO A 195 -9.48 7.76 -10.09
N PRO A 196 -8.82 8.73 -10.76
CA PRO A 196 -7.40 8.60 -11.13
C PRO A 196 -6.45 8.40 -9.94
N SER A 197 -6.85 8.78 -8.72
CA SER A 197 -6.09 8.56 -7.50
C SER A 197 -6.20 7.13 -6.94
N GLY A 198 -6.98 6.25 -7.57
CA GLY A 198 -7.29 4.90 -7.08
C GLY A 198 -8.25 4.86 -5.90
N ASN A 199 -8.12 5.77 -4.93
CA ASN A 199 -8.97 5.83 -3.73
C ASN A 199 -10.41 6.30 -4.03
N PRO A 200 -11.43 5.43 -3.97
CA PRO A 200 -12.81 5.81 -4.24
C PRO A 200 -13.54 6.37 -3.01
N PHE A 201 -12.92 6.31 -1.83
CA PHE A 201 -13.55 6.62 -0.56
C PHE A 201 -13.41 8.11 -0.18
N PRO A 202 -14.34 8.67 0.61
CA PRO A 202 -15.53 8.02 1.16
C PRO A 202 -16.66 7.85 0.14
N VAL A 203 -17.38 6.72 0.23
CA VAL A 203 -18.59 6.42 -0.53
C VAL A 203 -19.81 6.40 0.38
N LYS A 204 -21.01 6.49 -0.19
CA LYS A 204 -22.25 6.40 0.59
C LYS A 204 -22.50 4.93 0.94
N THR A 205 -22.50 4.62 2.23
CA THR A 205 -22.83 3.29 2.79
C THR A 205 -24.26 3.25 3.33
#